data_AF-A0A7J3W501-F1
#
_entry.id   AF-A0A7J3W501-F1
#
_cell.length_a   1.000
_cell.length_b   1.000
_cell.length_c   1.000
_cell.angle_alpha   90.00
_cell.angle_beta   90.00
_cell.angle_gamma   90.00
#
_symmetry.space_group_name_H-M   'P 1'
#
loop_
_entity.id
_entity.type
_entity.pdbx_description
1 polymer ?
#
loop_
_entity_poly.entity_id
_entity_poly.type
_entity_poly.pdbx_seq_one_letter_code
_entity_poly.pdbx_strand_id
1 'polypeptide(L)'
;MIEKFMDEFGPEKIIEVYDPKVKLHGFVVIDNTARGPGKGGIRMTPTVTIEEVFRLARTMTWKTALADLPFGGAKSGIIASSEELKNRERKRELMVAFGKA
;
A
#
# COMPACT_ATOMS: atom_id res chain seq x y z
N MET A 1 16.71 7.84 2.44
CA MET A 1 16.19 6.46 2.26
C MET A 1 14.98 6.41 1.33
N ILE A 2 14.02 7.35 1.42
CA ILE A 2 12.86 7.46 0.50
C ILE A 2 13.24 8.09 -0.86
N GLU A 3 14.18 9.03 -0.87
CA GLU A 3 14.63 9.74 -2.07
C GLU A 3 15.06 8.81 -3.22
N LYS A 4 15.53 7.59 -2.91
CA LYS A 4 15.89 6.58 -3.92
C LYS A 4 14.73 6.10 -4.79
N PHE A 5 13.49 6.35 -4.36
CA PHE A 5 12.28 5.95 -5.06
C PHE A 5 11.65 7.09 -5.86
N MET A 6 12.07 8.33 -5.63
CA MET A 6 11.45 9.50 -6.23
C MET A 6 12.04 9.74 -7.62
N ASP A 7 11.18 9.70 -8.62
CA ASP A 7 11.48 10.07 -10.00
C ASP A 7 10.36 10.95 -10.58
N GLU A 8 10.46 11.28 -11.86
CA GLU A 8 9.47 12.10 -12.57
C GLU A 8 8.05 11.50 -12.62
N PHE A 9 7.93 10.18 -12.40
CA PHE A 9 6.65 9.48 -12.42
C PHE A 9 6.04 9.30 -11.04
N GLY A 10 6.85 9.33 -9.98
CA GLY A 10 6.37 9.12 -8.61
C GLY A 10 7.46 8.62 -7.64
N PRO A 11 7.08 8.20 -6.42
CA PRO A 11 5.70 8.20 -5.93
C PRO A 11 5.25 9.60 -5.51
N GLU A 12 4.03 9.97 -5.87
CA GLU A 12 3.39 11.24 -5.44
C GLU A 12 3.24 11.33 -3.92
N LYS A 13 2.93 10.20 -3.26
CA LYS A 13 2.74 10.18 -1.81
C LYS A 13 3.11 8.83 -1.20
N ILE A 14 3.79 8.90 -0.07
CA ILE A 14 4.04 7.77 0.81
C ILE A 14 3.42 8.10 2.16
N ILE A 15 2.61 7.19 2.69
CA ILE A 15 1.96 7.30 3.99
C ILE A 15 2.35 6.08 4.80
N GLU A 16 2.92 6.31 5.97
CA GLU A 16 3.14 5.27 6.96
C GLU A 16 1.99 5.29 7.97
N VAL A 17 1.38 4.13 8.20
CA VAL A 17 0.22 3.96 9.07
C VAL A 17 0.66 3.19 10.30
N TYR A 18 0.50 3.80 11.48
CA TYR A 18 0.83 3.19 12.76
C TYR A 18 -0.28 3.41 13.77
N ASP A 19 -0.80 2.34 14.37
CA ASP A 19 -1.73 2.40 15.50
C ASP A 19 -1.27 1.44 16.61
N PRO A 20 -0.74 1.95 17.73
CA PRO A 20 -0.24 1.12 18.81
C PRO A 20 -1.33 0.35 19.55
N LYS A 21 -2.59 0.84 19.56
CA LYS A 21 -3.70 0.18 20.28
C LYS A 21 -4.01 -1.18 19.70
N VAL A 22 -3.98 -1.27 18.38
CA VAL A 22 -4.20 -2.52 17.65
C VAL A 22 -2.90 -3.11 17.10
N LYS A 23 -1.73 -2.60 17.48
CA LYS A 23 -0.41 -3.02 16.96
C LYS A 23 -0.35 -3.05 15.43
N LEU A 24 -0.93 -2.05 14.78
CA LEU A 24 -0.91 -1.91 13.32
C LEU A 24 0.36 -1.18 12.90
N HIS A 25 1.04 -1.71 11.90
CA HIS A 25 2.09 -1.01 11.15
C HIS A 25 1.93 -1.34 9.66
N GLY A 26 1.91 -0.31 8.82
CA GLY A 26 1.72 -0.49 7.39
C GLY A 26 2.07 0.75 6.58
N PHE A 27 1.90 0.63 5.27
CA PHE A 27 2.29 1.63 4.28
C PHE A 27 1.20 1.78 3.23
N VAL A 28 0.98 3.00 2.75
CA VAL A 28 0.25 3.30 1.52
C VAL A 28 1.19 4.08 0.63
N VAL A 29 1.39 3.61 -0.60
CA VAL A 29 2.13 4.33 -1.62
C VAL A 29 1.19 4.65 -2.76
N ILE A 30 1.03 5.94 -3.04
CA ILE A 30 0.38 6.46 -4.23
C ILE A 30 1.50 6.82 -5.19
N ASP A 31 1.61 6.05 -6.27
CA ASP A 31 2.69 6.22 -7.22
C ASP A 31 2.41 7.37 -8.19
N ASN A 32 1.29 7.29 -8.92
CA ASN A 32 0.90 8.30 -9.90
C ASN A 32 -0.63 8.35 -10.03
N THR A 33 -1.22 9.53 -10.13
CA THR A 33 -2.68 9.77 -10.25
C THR A 33 -3.07 10.53 -11.52
N ALA A 34 -2.17 10.69 -12.49
CA ALA A 34 -2.41 11.45 -13.71
C ALA A 34 -3.62 10.97 -14.53
N ARG A 35 -3.95 9.67 -14.46
CA ARG A 35 -5.11 9.06 -15.15
C ARG A 35 -6.35 8.90 -14.27
N GLY A 36 -6.30 9.32 -13.00
CA GLY A 36 -7.38 9.16 -12.03
C GLY A 36 -6.90 8.61 -10.69
N PRO A 37 -7.83 8.23 -9.78
CA PRO A 37 -7.49 7.77 -8.44
C PRO A 37 -6.52 6.59 -8.45
N GLY A 38 -5.58 6.59 -7.51
CA GLY A 38 -4.62 5.50 -7.35
C GLY A 38 -5.31 4.19 -6.99
N LYS A 39 -5.15 3.16 -7.82
CA LYS A 39 -5.76 1.84 -7.61
C LYS A 39 -4.74 0.79 -7.21
N GLY A 40 -5.05 0.03 -6.16
CA GLY A 40 -4.28 -1.13 -5.74
C GLY A 40 -4.95 -1.95 -4.65
N GLY A 41 -4.34 -3.08 -4.34
CA GLY A 41 -4.73 -3.93 -3.21
C GLY A 41 -3.80 -3.78 -2.02
N ILE A 42 -4.16 -4.41 -0.90
CA ILE A 42 -3.36 -4.48 0.32
C ILE A 42 -2.59 -5.81 0.35
N ARG A 43 -1.28 -5.75 0.58
CA ARG A 43 -0.44 -6.93 0.83
C ARG A 43 -0.25 -7.09 2.34
N MET A 44 -0.53 -8.28 2.88
CA MET A 44 -0.38 -8.56 4.30
C MET A 44 0.63 -9.70 4.47
N THR A 45 1.78 -9.41 5.06
CA THR A 45 2.85 -10.37 5.33
C THR A 45 3.77 -9.82 6.41
N PRO A 46 4.41 -10.66 7.25
CA PRO A 46 5.30 -10.20 8.31
C PRO A 46 6.53 -9.44 7.81
N THR A 47 6.86 -9.53 6.52
CA THR A 47 8.08 -8.97 5.93
C THR A 47 7.82 -7.88 4.91
N VAL A 48 6.61 -7.30 4.85
CA VAL A 48 6.31 -6.27 3.85
C VAL A 48 7.15 -5.03 4.14
N THR A 49 7.77 -4.47 3.11
CA THR A 49 8.60 -3.27 3.22
C THR A 49 8.02 -2.15 2.38
N ILE A 50 8.35 -0.90 2.72
CA ILE A 50 7.99 0.28 1.93
C ILE A 50 8.49 0.18 0.48
N GLU A 51 9.67 -0.40 0.27
CA GLU A 51 10.26 -0.63 -1.05
C GLU A 51 9.41 -1.57 -1.90
N GLU A 52 8.96 -2.68 -1.31
CA GLU A 52 8.07 -3.62 -1.97
C GLU A 52 6.74 -2.95 -2.34
N VAL A 53 6.15 -2.18 -1.41
CA VAL A 53 4.88 -1.48 -1.65
C VAL A 53 5.03 -0.43 -2.76
N PHE A 54 6.12 0.32 -2.78
CA PHE A 54 6.43 1.27 -3.86
C PHE A 54 6.53 0.59 -5.22
N ARG A 55 7.34 -0.47 -5.36
CA ARG A 55 7.51 -1.18 -6.63
C ARG A 55 6.18 -1.76 -7.14
N LEU A 56 5.34 -2.24 -6.22
CA LEU A 56 4.00 -2.72 -6.54
C LEU A 56 3.05 -1.59 -6.95
N ALA A 57 3.14 -0.40 -6.34
CA ALA A 57 2.36 0.78 -6.72
C ALA A 57 2.73 1.26 -8.13
N ARG A 58 4.03 1.34 -8.44
CA ARG A 58 4.53 1.63 -9.80
C ARG A 58 4.06 0.61 -10.82
N THR A 59 4.06 -0.68 -10.45
CA THR A 59 3.50 -1.73 -11.30
C THR A 59 2.01 -1.52 -11.56
N MET A 60 1.25 -1.03 -10.58
CA MET A 60 -0.17 -0.69 -10.77
C MET A 60 -0.35 0.48 -11.74
N THR A 61 0.48 1.54 -11.66
CA THR A 61 0.46 2.67 -12.62
C THR A 61 0.61 2.18 -14.05
N TRP A 62 1.65 1.37 -14.32
CA TRP A 62 1.88 0.85 -15.66
C TRP A 62 0.78 -0.12 -16.09
N LYS A 63 0.31 -0.98 -15.20
CA LYS A 63 -0.75 -1.95 -15.50
C LYS A 63 -2.05 -1.24 -15.89
N THR A 64 -2.47 -0.21 -15.16
CA THR A 64 -3.71 0.52 -15.46
C THR A 64 -3.55 1.38 -16.71
N ALA A 65 -2.40 2.00 -16.93
CA ALA A 65 -2.11 2.76 -18.14
C ALA A 65 -2.11 1.89 -19.40
N LEU A 66 -1.43 0.74 -19.37
CA LEU A 66 -1.37 -0.20 -20.50
C LEU A 66 -2.73 -0.86 -20.79
N ALA A 67 -3.56 -1.04 -19.77
CA ALA A 67 -4.91 -1.59 -19.91
C ALA A 67 -5.96 -0.51 -20.26
N ASP A 68 -5.54 0.74 -20.52
CA ASP A 68 -6.39 1.89 -20.80
C ASP A 68 -7.50 2.12 -19.76
N LEU A 69 -7.18 1.90 -18.48
CA LEU A 69 -8.11 2.13 -17.37
C LEU A 69 -8.01 3.57 -16.85
N PRO A 70 -9.11 4.16 -16.36
CA PRO A 70 -9.14 5.51 -15.80
C PRO A 70 -8.67 5.53 -14.34
N PHE A 71 -7.52 4.90 -14.07
CA PHE A 71 -6.93 4.81 -12.73
C PHE A 71 -5.42 5.04 -12.78
N GLY A 72 -4.91 5.71 -11.76
CA GLY A 72 -3.50 5.73 -11.43
C GLY A 72 -3.05 4.46 -10.70
N GLY A 73 -1.82 4.46 -10.21
CA GLY A 73 -1.25 3.36 -9.42
C GLY A 73 -1.13 3.68 -7.95
N ALA A 74 -1.62 2.76 -7.11
CA ALA A 74 -1.33 2.76 -5.69
C ALA A 74 -1.13 1.34 -5.19
N LYS A 75 -0.54 1.19 -4.00
CA LYS A 75 -0.49 -0.08 -3.29
C LYS A 75 -0.41 0.18 -1.79
N SER A 76 -0.82 -0.82 -1.02
CA SER A 76 -0.69 -0.79 0.43
C SER A 76 -0.06 -2.07 0.96
N GLY A 77 0.59 -1.98 2.10
CA GLY A 77 1.20 -3.07 2.84
C GLY A 77 0.84 -3.00 4.31
N ILE A 78 0.51 -4.12 4.94
CA ILE A 78 0.36 -4.23 6.40
C ILE A 78 1.30 -5.33 6.88
N ILE A 79 2.10 -5.02 7.90
CA ILE A 79 2.95 -5.99 8.57
C ILE A 79 2.04 -6.79 9.52
N ALA A 80 1.81 -8.07 9.20
CA ALA A 80 0.95 -8.95 9.98
C ALA A 80 1.43 -10.41 9.86
N SER A 81 1.47 -11.15 10.96
CA SER A 81 1.93 -12.54 10.98
C SER A 81 0.89 -13.51 10.39
N SER A 82 1.34 -14.70 9.99
CA SER A 82 0.44 -15.77 9.52
C SER A 82 -0.60 -16.15 10.57
N GLU A 83 -0.24 -16.12 11.85
CA GLU A 83 -1.12 -16.40 12.98
C GLU A 83 -2.20 -15.32 13.12
N GLU A 84 -1.83 -14.04 13.03
CA GLU A 84 -2.77 -12.93 13.04
C GLU A 84 -3.76 -13.00 11.86
N LEU A 85 -3.28 -13.41 10.69
CA LEU A 85 -4.11 -13.55 9.49
C LEU A 85 -5.05 -14.76 9.52
N LYS A 86 -4.72 -15.82 10.27
CA LYS A 86 -5.61 -16.97 10.52
C LYS A 86 -6.73 -16.61 11.50
N ASN A 87 -6.48 -15.69 12.43
CA ASN A 87 -7.50 -15.18 13.33
C ASN A 87 -8.38 -14.13 12.61
N ARG A 88 -9.64 -14.50 12.33
CA ARG A 88 -10.58 -13.67 11.57
C ARG A 88 -10.90 -12.34 12.25
N GLU A 89 -11.01 -12.33 13.58
CA GLU A 89 -11.29 -11.12 14.35
C GLU A 89 -10.10 -10.17 14.32
N ARG A 90 -8.90 -10.71 14.57
CA ARG A 90 -7.65 -9.95 14.51
C ARG A 90 -7.40 -9.34 13.14
N LYS A 91 -7.58 -10.12 12.07
CA LYS A 91 -7.48 -9.64 10.69
C LYS A 91 -8.48 -8.52 10.41
N ARG A 92 -9.73 -8.65 10.87
CA ARG A 92 -10.75 -7.60 10.71
C ARG A 92 -10.35 -6.33 11.44
N GLU A 93 -9.85 -6.45 12.66
CA GLU A 93 -9.42 -5.33 13.49
C GLU A 93 -8.32 -4.51 12.81
N LEU A 94 -7.28 -5.19 12.29
CA LEU A 94 -6.20 -4.58 11.50
C LEU A 94 -6.75 -3.87 10.25
N MET A 95 -7.65 -4.51 9.50
CA MET A 95 -8.24 -3.93 8.29
C MET A 95 -9.09 -2.69 8.59
N VAL A 96 -9.87 -2.71 9.66
CA VAL A 96 -10.73 -1.58 10.06
C VAL A 96 -9.88 -0.40 10.54
N ALA A 97 -8.84 -0.67 11.34
CA ALA A 97 -7.92 0.38 11.77
C ALA A 97 -7.18 1.01 10.59
N PHE A 98 -6.65 0.17 9.66
CA PHE A 98 -5.95 0.65 8.47
C PHE A 98 -6.85 1.47 7.54
N GLY A 99 -8.13 1.10 7.41
CA GLY A 99 -9.09 1.84 6.57
C GLY A 99 -9.55 3.19 7.14
N LYS A 100 -9.23 3.51 8.40
CA LYS A 100 -9.54 4.79 9.04
C LYS A 100 -8.36 5.76 9.06
N ALA A 101 -7.16 5.27 8.73
CA ALA A 101 -5.92 6.03 8.77
C ALA A 101 -5.77 6.97 7.57
#